data_AF-A0A1Y6L3K5-F1
#
_entry.id   AF-A0A1Y6L3K5-F1
#
_cell.length_a   1.000
_cell.length_b   1.000
_cell.length_c   1.000
_cell.angle_alpha   90.00
_cell.angle_beta   90.00
_cell.angle_gamma   90.00
#
_symmetry.space_group_name_H-M   'P 1'
#
loop_
_entity.id
_entity.type
_entity.pdbx_description
1 polymer ?
#
loop_
_entity_poly.entity_id
_entity_poly.type
_entity_poly.pdbx_seq_one_letter_code
_entity_poly.pdbx_strand_id
1 'polypeptide(L)'
;MLGTSANLPESKTDPRGLKTTSPVKDIFRASCVDGALFVLSVSDIIAMLCVAAKAERTSNPSFDVLAFTRNTATQRHFTTLQILQAAREGVASEEMHLLFDYFGLHQRAYTLLDTLRRELDGEMLRYFGPNYIEDYSQLPYMVGYIFDVAHGSDRVAEELRIKHNGSEMLLRASEIVAKFLEGEAEESKGSYIRAKSLAKAAVGTNQS
;
A
#
# COMPACT_ATOMS: atom_id res chain seq x y z
N MET A 1 49.65 9.78 5.21
CA MET A 1 49.55 8.30 5.23
C MET A 1 48.23 7.94 5.88
N LEU A 2 47.52 7.02 5.24
CA LEU A 2 46.08 6.78 5.38
C LEU A 2 45.67 6.30 6.78
N GLY A 3 44.60 6.90 7.31
CA GLY A 3 43.85 6.38 8.44
C GLY A 3 43.07 5.14 8.01
N THR A 4 43.35 4.03 8.68
CA THR A 4 42.74 2.72 8.50
C THR A 4 41.24 2.75 8.79
N SER A 5 40.42 2.48 7.76
CA SER A 5 39.00 2.14 7.91
C SER A 5 38.85 0.93 8.83
N ALA A 6 38.14 1.10 9.94
CA ALA A 6 37.70 0.00 10.78
C ALA A 6 36.66 -0.82 9.98
N ASN A 7 37.03 -2.02 9.55
CA ASN A 7 36.12 -2.99 8.96
C ASN A 7 35.11 -3.42 10.03
N LEU A 8 33.88 -2.89 9.95
CA LEU A 8 32.74 -3.46 10.65
C LEU A 8 32.50 -4.88 10.10
N PRO A 9 32.33 -5.90 10.94
CA PRO A 9 32.01 -7.24 10.47
C PRO A 9 30.63 -7.23 9.80
N GLU A 10 30.58 -7.55 8.51
CA GLU A 10 29.34 -7.71 7.75
C GLU A 10 28.43 -8.74 8.44
N SER A 11 27.17 -8.37 8.65
CA SER A 11 26.13 -9.26 9.16
C SER A 11 25.96 -10.44 8.21
N LYS A 12 26.24 -11.67 8.67
CA LYS A 12 25.95 -12.93 7.95
C LYS A 12 24.45 -13.21 7.79
N THR A 13 23.59 -12.34 8.32
CA THR A 13 22.16 -12.35 8.09
C THR A 13 21.89 -11.27 7.08
N ASP A 14 21.86 -11.66 5.81
CA ASP A 14 21.27 -10.87 4.74
C ASP A 14 19.91 -10.35 5.26
N PRO A 15 19.62 -9.04 5.23
CA PRO A 15 18.30 -8.54 5.62
C PRO A 15 17.30 -9.38 4.86
N ARG A 16 16.45 -10.13 5.58
CA ARG A 16 15.44 -10.99 4.96
C ARG A 16 14.62 -10.09 4.05
N GLY A 17 14.98 -10.06 2.77
CA GLY A 17 14.30 -9.25 1.77
C GLY A 17 12.83 -9.57 1.88
N LEU A 18 11.99 -8.55 1.71
CA LEU A 18 10.54 -8.75 1.65
C LEU A 18 10.28 -9.85 0.62
N LYS A 19 9.92 -11.05 1.12
CA LYS A 19 9.59 -12.16 0.26
C LYS A 19 8.33 -11.77 -0.48
N THR A 20 8.36 -11.92 -1.79
CA THR A 20 7.16 -11.82 -2.62
C THR A 20 6.05 -12.66 -1.99
N THR A 21 4.93 -12.02 -1.72
CA THR A 21 3.73 -12.64 -1.17
C THR A 21 2.73 -13.02 -2.26
N SER A 22 3.15 -12.92 -3.52
CA SER A 22 2.30 -13.00 -4.71
C SER A 22 2.80 -14.13 -5.64
N PRO A 23 2.43 -15.39 -5.33
CA PRO A 23 2.74 -16.52 -6.21
C PRO A 23 2.27 -16.28 -7.64
N VAL A 24 1.13 -15.63 -7.86
CA VAL A 24 0.63 -15.35 -9.22
C VAL A 24 1.62 -14.45 -9.96
N LYS A 25 2.08 -13.35 -9.35
CA LYS A 25 3.08 -12.48 -9.99
C LYS A 25 4.34 -13.27 -10.30
N ASP A 26 4.87 -14.06 -9.37
CA ASP A 26 6.15 -14.76 -9.56
C ASP A 26 6.07 -15.77 -10.71
N ILE A 27 4.96 -16.49 -10.81
CA ILE A 27 4.72 -17.50 -11.85
C ILE A 27 4.53 -16.83 -13.22
N PHE A 28 3.69 -15.80 -13.29
CA PHE A 28 3.26 -15.23 -14.57
C PHE A 28 4.15 -14.06 -15.05
N ARG A 29 5.04 -13.51 -14.20
CA ARG A 29 5.92 -12.39 -14.55
C ARG A 29 6.71 -12.65 -15.82
N ALA A 30 7.35 -13.82 -15.93
CA ALA A 30 8.19 -14.15 -17.08
C ALA A 30 7.39 -14.12 -18.40
N SER A 31 6.11 -14.48 -18.35
CA SER A 31 5.24 -14.47 -19.53
C SER A 31 4.68 -13.08 -19.82
N CYS A 32 4.18 -12.39 -18.79
CA CYS A 32 3.50 -11.09 -18.96
C CYS A 32 4.46 -9.92 -19.18
N VAL A 33 5.69 -9.99 -18.66
CA VAL A 33 6.69 -8.91 -18.74
C VAL A 33 7.78 -9.25 -19.75
N ASP A 34 8.31 -10.47 -19.69
CA ASP A 34 9.50 -10.86 -20.47
C ASP A 34 9.13 -11.59 -21.78
N GLY A 35 7.84 -11.86 -22.03
CA GLY A 35 7.35 -12.53 -23.23
C GLY A 35 7.77 -14.00 -23.37
N ALA A 36 8.28 -14.60 -22.28
CA ALA A 36 8.80 -15.96 -22.27
C ALA A 36 7.70 -17.00 -22.01
N LEU A 37 7.94 -18.24 -22.45
CA LEU A 37 7.15 -19.39 -22.02
C LEU A 37 7.43 -19.66 -20.54
N PHE A 38 6.37 -19.70 -19.73
CA PHE A 38 6.48 -20.09 -18.32
C PHE A 38 6.14 -21.58 -18.16
N VAL A 39 6.82 -22.24 -17.23
CA VAL A 39 6.55 -23.64 -16.86
C VAL A 39 5.94 -23.64 -15.47
N LEU A 40 4.74 -24.19 -15.35
CA LEU A 40 4.03 -24.29 -14.08
C LEU A 40 4.45 -25.57 -13.34
N SER A 41 5.02 -25.43 -12.15
CA SER A 41 5.35 -26.57 -11.28
C SER A 41 4.21 -26.93 -10.33
N VAL A 42 4.28 -28.12 -9.72
CA VAL A 42 3.33 -28.52 -8.66
C VAL A 42 3.44 -27.61 -7.45
N SER A 43 4.65 -27.14 -7.10
CA SER A 43 4.84 -26.17 -6.02
C SER A 43 4.13 -24.85 -6.29
N ASP A 44 4.10 -24.39 -7.55
CA ASP A 44 3.44 -23.15 -7.95
C ASP A 44 1.92 -23.25 -7.78
N ILE A 45 1.34 -24.40 -8.18
CA ILE A 45 -0.09 -24.69 -7.98
C ILE A 45 -0.44 -24.68 -6.49
N ILE A 46 0.35 -25.36 -5.66
CA ILE A 46 0.12 -25.42 -4.21
C ILE A 46 0.27 -24.03 -3.59
N ALA A 47 1.24 -23.23 -4.04
CA ALA A 47 1.45 -21.87 -3.55
C ALA A 47 0.25 -20.96 -3.86
N MET A 48 -0.24 -20.96 -5.10
CA MET A 48 -1.46 -20.23 -5.49
C MET A 48 -2.66 -20.65 -4.65
N LEU A 49 -2.84 -21.94 -4.42
CA LEU A 49 -3.96 -22.46 -3.61
C LEU A 49 -3.83 -22.10 -2.13
N CYS A 50 -2.62 -22.09 -1.59
CA CYS A 50 -2.38 -21.71 -0.19
C CYS A 50 -2.67 -20.22 0.07
N VAL A 51 -2.33 -19.35 -0.88
CA VAL A 51 -2.70 -17.93 -0.82
C VAL A 51 -4.20 -17.78 -1.03
N ALA A 52 -4.77 -18.45 -2.02
CA ALA A 52 -6.21 -18.46 -2.26
C ALA A 52 -7.01 -18.95 -1.05
N ALA A 53 -6.57 -19.97 -0.33
CA ALA A 53 -7.25 -20.47 0.86
C ALA A 53 -7.35 -19.43 1.99
N LYS A 54 -6.45 -18.44 2.02
CA LYS A 54 -6.34 -17.44 3.10
C LYS A 54 -6.73 -16.03 2.68
N ALA A 55 -6.96 -15.79 1.38
CA ALA A 55 -7.19 -14.46 0.88
C ALA A 55 -8.56 -13.91 1.27
N GLU A 56 -8.54 -12.64 1.65
CA GLU A 56 -9.71 -11.79 1.64
C GLU A 56 -10.13 -11.57 0.18
N ARG A 57 -11.42 -11.76 -0.11
CA ARG A 57 -11.94 -11.68 -1.48
C ARG A 57 -13.08 -10.68 -1.56
N THR A 58 -13.17 -10.05 -2.72
CA THR A 58 -14.32 -9.25 -3.17
C THR A 58 -15.49 -10.13 -3.62
N SER A 59 -15.22 -11.40 -3.92
CA SER A 59 -16.18 -12.36 -4.47
C SER A 59 -16.11 -13.73 -3.76
N ASN A 60 -17.24 -14.44 -3.73
CA ASN A 60 -17.29 -15.79 -3.17
C ASN A 60 -16.54 -16.77 -4.09
N PRO A 61 -15.77 -17.72 -3.52
CA PRO A 61 -15.06 -18.72 -4.32
C PRO A 61 -16.06 -19.62 -5.05
N SER A 62 -15.65 -20.13 -6.20
CA SER A 62 -16.51 -20.98 -7.04
C SER A 62 -16.67 -22.42 -6.50
N PHE A 63 -15.84 -22.81 -5.54
CA PHE A 63 -15.85 -24.11 -4.86
C PHE A 63 -15.19 -23.99 -3.48
N ASP A 64 -15.18 -25.09 -2.71
CA ASP A 64 -14.46 -25.16 -1.43
C ASP A 64 -12.94 -25.21 -1.67
N VAL A 65 -12.32 -24.02 -1.71
CA VAL A 65 -10.87 -23.84 -1.92
C VAL A 65 -10.06 -24.53 -0.82
N LEU A 66 -10.57 -24.59 0.41
CA LEU A 66 -9.86 -25.23 1.53
C LEU A 66 -9.83 -26.75 1.39
N ALA A 67 -10.95 -27.37 1.02
CA ALA A 67 -10.99 -28.79 0.73
C ALA A 67 -10.14 -29.14 -0.49
N PHE A 68 -10.22 -28.33 -1.55
CA PHE A 68 -9.41 -28.51 -2.74
C PHE A 68 -7.90 -28.40 -2.46
N THR A 69 -7.47 -27.40 -1.68
CA THR A 69 -6.07 -27.22 -1.29
C THR A 69 -5.54 -28.43 -0.51
N ARG A 70 -6.33 -28.93 0.45
CA ARG A 70 -5.98 -30.12 1.24
C ARG A 70 -5.80 -31.36 0.38
N ASN A 71 -6.72 -31.61 -0.55
CA ASN A 71 -6.65 -32.76 -1.45
C ASN A 71 -5.45 -32.65 -2.40
N THR A 72 -5.22 -31.44 -2.93
CA THR A 72 -4.14 -31.09 -3.86
C THR A 72 -2.75 -31.27 -3.24
N ALA A 73 -2.57 -30.99 -1.95
CA ALA A 73 -1.28 -31.11 -1.27
C ALA A 73 -0.69 -32.53 -1.28
N THR A 74 -1.53 -33.56 -1.43
CA THR A 74 -1.12 -34.97 -1.47
C THR A 74 -1.04 -35.55 -2.89
N GLN A 75 -1.50 -34.78 -3.88
CA GLN A 75 -1.67 -35.24 -5.25
C GLN A 75 -0.38 -35.03 -6.07
N ARG A 76 0.01 -36.03 -6.87
CA ARG A 76 1.23 -35.98 -7.71
C ARG A 76 1.00 -35.53 -9.15
N HIS A 77 -0.24 -35.64 -9.65
CA HIS A 77 -0.60 -35.33 -11.03
C HIS A 77 -1.88 -34.52 -11.07
N PHE A 78 -1.93 -33.45 -11.85
CA PHE A 78 -3.09 -32.57 -11.96
C PHE A 78 -3.73 -32.69 -13.33
N THR A 79 -5.06 -32.66 -13.37
CA THR A 79 -5.78 -32.49 -14.64
C THR A 79 -5.71 -31.02 -15.07
N THR A 80 -5.88 -30.76 -16.36
CA THR A 80 -5.92 -29.39 -16.90
C THR A 80 -6.98 -28.54 -16.19
N LEU A 81 -8.13 -29.13 -15.84
CA LEU A 81 -9.19 -28.42 -15.11
C LEU A 81 -8.74 -28.03 -13.69
N GLN A 82 -8.05 -28.92 -12.97
CA GLN A 82 -7.53 -28.61 -11.63
C GLN A 82 -6.49 -27.49 -11.67
N ILE A 83 -5.65 -27.47 -12.71
CA ILE A 83 -4.66 -26.41 -12.93
C ILE A 83 -5.38 -25.07 -13.17
N LEU A 84 -6.38 -25.05 -14.06
CA LEU A 84 -7.16 -23.84 -14.35
C LEU A 84 -7.92 -23.34 -13.12
N GLN A 85 -8.48 -24.25 -12.31
CA GLN A 85 -9.14 -23.90 -11.04
C GLN A 85 -8.17 -23.26 -10.05
N ALA A 86 -6.97 -23.83 -9.89
CA ALA A 86 -5.93 -23.27 -9.03
C ALA A 86 -5.46 -21.90 -9.52
N ALA A 87 -5.23 -21.74 -10.82
CA ALA A 87 -4.84 -20.46 -11.41
C ALA A 87 -5.94 -19.39 -11.26
N ARG A 88 -7.20 -19.74 -11.52
CA ARG A 88 -8.36 -18.84 -11.34
C ARG A 88 -8.45 -18.34 -9.90
N GLU A 89 -8.43 -19.27 -8.94
CA GLU A 89 -8.56 -18.90 -7.53
C GLU A 89 -7.30 -18.17 -7.02
N GLY A 90 -6.11 -18.50 -7.51
CA GLY A 90 -4.88 -17.75 -7.25
C GLY A 90 -4.99 -16.30 -7.72
N VAL A 91 -5.36 -16.07 -8.98
CA VAL A 91 -5.53 -14.72 -9.54
C VAL A 91 -6.61 -13.95 -8.78
N ALA A 92 -7.76 -14.57 -8.52
CA ALA A 92 -8.84 -13.94 -7.74
C ALA A 92 -8.41 -13.60 -6.31
N SER A 93 -7.54 -14.41 -5.71
CA SER A 93 -7.02 -14.16 -4.36
C SER A 93 -6.08 -12.95 -4.27
N GLU A 94 -5.48 -12.57 -5.39
CA GLU A 94 -4.58 -11.43 -5.50
C GLU A 94 -5.23 -10.25 -6.23
N GLU A 95 -6.51 -10.35 -6.59
CA GLU A 95 -7.24 -9.33 -7.36
C GLU A 95 -7.12 -7.94 -6.73
N MET A 96 -7.30 -7.83 -5.42
CA MET A 96 -7.18 -6.54 -4.72
C MET A 96 -5.78 -5.94 -4.78
N HIS A 97 -4.73 -6.78 -4.82
CA HIS A 97 -3.35 -6.31 -4.96
C HIS A 97 -3.03 -5.94 -6.42
N LEU A 98 -3.56 -6.70 -7.38
CA LEU A 98 -3.35 -6.49 -8.82
C LEU A 98 -4.11 -5.26 -9.33
N LEU A 99 -5.31 -5.03 -8.82
CA LEU A 99 -6.16 -3.89 -9.16
C LEU A 99 -5.95 -2.70 -8.22
N PHE A 100 -4.98 -2.78 -7.30
CA PHE A 100 -4.69 -1.67 -6.41
C PHE A 100 -4.21 -0.47 -7.22
N ASP A 101 -4.94 0.63 -7.16
CA ASP A 101 -4.57 1.87 -7.82
C ASP A 101 -3.42 2.57 -7.06
N TYR A 102 -2.21 2.09 -7.32
CA TYR A 102 -1.00 2.62 -6.71
C TYR A 102 -0.77 4.09 -7.11
N PHE A 103 -1.06 4.46 -8.36
CA PHE A 103 -0.88 5.83 -8.82
C PHE A 103 -1.87 6.78 -8.14
N GLY A 104 -3.13 6.38 -8.00
CA GLY A 104 -4.12 7.14 -7.25
C GLY A 104 -3.78 7.26 -5.77
N LEU A 105 -3.29 6.19 -5.12
CA LEU A 105 -2.79 6.29 -3.75
C LEU A 105 -1.63 7.28 -3.65
N HIS A 106 -0.64 7.17 -4.55
CA HIS A 106 0.53 8.02 -4.55
C HIS A 106 0.16 9.50 -4.76
N GLN A 107 -0.74 9.77 -5.71
CA GLN A 107 -1.26 11.10 -5.95
C GLN A 107 -1.98 11.65 -4.72
N ARG A 108 -2.85 10.87 -4.07
CA ARG A 108 -3.52 11.28 -2.82
C ARG A 108 -2.53 11.59 -1.71
N ALA A 109 -1.51 10.75 -1.53
CA ALA A 109 -0.45 10.99 -0.54
C ALA A 109 0.29 12.30 -0.81
N TYR A 110 0.63 12.58 -2.08
CA TYR A 110 1.25 13.84 -2.48
C TYR A 110 0.32 15.05 -2.26
N THR A 111 -0.97 14.92 -2.58
CA THR A 111 -1.95 15.98 -2.31
C THR A 111 -2.05 16.29 -0.83
N LEU A 112 -2.05 15.26 0.03
CA LEU A 112 -2.04 15.45 1.48
C LEU A 112 -0.77 16.17 1.96
N LEU A 113 0.39 15.77 1.45
CA LEU A 113 1.67 16.41 1.79
C LEU A 113 1.71 17.87 1.32
N ASP A 114 1.17 18.19 0.15
CA ASP A 114 1.06 19.58 -0.33
C ASP A 114 0.08 20.39 0.51
N THR A 115 -1.03 19.76 0.93
CA THR A 115 -2.01 20.39 1.84
C THR A 115 -1.35 20.73 3.18
N LEU A 116 -0.62 19.78 3.78
CA LEU A 116 0.15 20.03 5.00
C LEU A 116 1.17 21.15 4.81
N ARG A 117 1.92 21.15 3.70
CA ARG A 117 2.88 22.19 3.37
C ARG A 117 2.21 23.57 3.33
N ARG A 118 1.08 23.70 2.64
CA ARG A 118 0.37 24.98 2.47
C ARG A 118 -0.24 25.50 3.76
N GLU A 119 -0.87 24.63 4.54
CA GLU A 119 -1.54 24.99 5.79
C GLU A 119 -0.54 25.31 6.92
N LEU A 120 0.64 24.68 6.91
CA LEU A 120 1.69 24.87 7.92
C LEU A 120 2.84 25.78 7.43
N ASP A 121 2.74 26.34 6.23
CA ASP A 121 3.82 27.12 5.59
C ASP A 121 4.31 28.24 6.51
N GLY A 122 3.38 28.96 7.13
CA GLY A 122 3.69 30.04 8.07
C GLY A 122 4.54 29.60 9.26
N GLU A 123 4.24 28.45 9.87
CA GLU A 123 5.10 27.91 10.94
C GLU A 123 6.43 27.40 10.40
N MET A 124 6.43 26.69 9.26
CA MET A 124 7.63 26.10 8.70
C MET A 124 8.65 27.16 8.26
N LEU A 125 8.18 28.26 7.70
CA LEU A 125 9.00 29.44 7.39
C LEU A 125 9.66 30.02 8.65
N ARG A 126 8.99 29.98 9.80
CA ARG A 126 9.53 30.49 11.07
C ARG A 126 10.59 29.57 11.67
N TYR A 127 10.42 28.26 11.53
CA TYR A 127 11.37 27.27 12.08
C TYR A 127 12.58 27.03 11.18
N PHE A 128 12.37 26.93 9.86
CA PHE A 128 13.37 26.43 8.91
C PHE A 128 13.73 27.44 7.81
N GLY A 129 12.97 28.53 7.66
CA GLY A 129 13.20 29.56 6.65
C GLY A 129 12.58 29.24 5.27
N PRO A 130 12.76 30.12 4.27
CA PRO A 130 12.05 30.06 2.98
C PRO A 130 12.41 28.89 2.07
N ASN A 131 13.55 28.23 2.32
CA ASN A 131 14.04 27.14 1.47
C ASN A 131 13.91 25.77 2.16
N TYR A 132 12.98 25.62 3.11
CA TYR A 132 12.77 24.34 3.79
C TYR A 132 12.26 23.25 2.83
N ILE A 133 11.57 23.65 1.75
CA ILE A 133 11.23 22.81 0.60
C ILE A 133 11.62 23.56 -0.67
N GLU A 134 12.58 23.03 -1.43
CA GLU A 134 13.07 23.65 -2.67
C GLU A 134 12.23 23.26 -3.89
N ASP A 135 11.78 22.00 -3.92
CA ASP A 135 10.99 21.46 -5.03
C ASP A 135 9.94 20.43 -4.56
N TYR A 136 9.08 20.03 -5.49
CA TYR A 136 7.99 19.09 -5.22
C TYR A 136 8.47 17.66 -4.90
N SER A 137 9.71 17.29 -5.23
CA SER A 137 10.28 15.99 -4.86
C SER A 137 10.61 15.92 -3.36
N GLN A 138 10.80 17.06 -2.71
CA GLN A 138 11.09 17.18 -1.27
C GLN A 138 9.84 17.22 -0.39
N LEU A 139 8.63 17.18 -0.96
CA LEU A 139 7.37 17.14 -0.22
C LEU A 139 7.33 16.08 0.91
N PRO A 140 7.88 14.86 0.74
CA PRO A 140 7.94 13.87 1.80
C PRO A 140 8.71 14.33 3.06
N TYR A 141 9.62 15.30 2.94
CA TYR A 141 10.37 15.86 4.08
C TYR A 141 9.47 16.62 5.04
N MET A 142 8.29 17.05 4.60
CA MET A 142 7.28 17.70 5.43
C MET A 142 6.98 16.91 6.71
N VAL A 143 6.94 15.57 6.62
CA VAL A 143 6.74 14.69 7.77
C VAL A 143 7.88 14.83 8.78
N GLY A 144 9.12 14.85 8.29
CA GLY A 144 10.31 15.05 9.12
C GLY A 144 10.30 16.40 9.83
N TYR A 145 9.98 17.48 9.12
CA TYR A 145 9.89 18.83 9.70
C TYR A 145 8.84 18.94 10.80
N ILE A 146 7.66 18.33 10.60
CA ILE A 146 6.60 18.28 11.61
C ILE A 146 7.12 17.61 12.89
N PHE A 147 7.79 16.46 12.77
CA PHE A 147 8.33 15.75 13.92
C PHE A 147 9.50 16.48 14.57
N ASP A 148 10.35 17.16 13.81
CA ASP A 148 11.48 17.91 14.36
C ASP A 148 11.01 19.10 15.20
N VAL A 149 9.99 19.84 14.71
CA VAL A 149 9.34 20.90 15.50
C VAL A 149 8.67 20.33 16.75
N ALA A 150 7.98 19.20 16.62
CA ALA A 150 7.30 18.57 17.74
C ALA A 150 8.28 18.13 18.84
N HIS A 151 9.34 17.44 18.44
CA HIS A 151 10.40 16.99 19.33
C HIS A 151 11.15 18.16 19.98
N GLY A 152 11.45 19.21 19.20
CA GLY A 152 12.07 20.43 19.72
C GLY A 152 11.20 21.13 20.78
N SER A 153 9.88 21.17 20.55
CA SER A 153 8.92 21.75 21.49
C SER A 153 8.83 20.95 22.79
N ASP A 154 8.79 19.62 22.69
CA ASP A 154 8.74 18.72 23.85
C ASP A 154 10.01 18.85 24.71
N ARG A 155 11.19 18.89 24.08
CA ARG A 155 12.46 19.08 24.78
C ARG A 155 12.51 20.39 25.56
N VAL A 156 12.05 21.49 24.95
CA VAL A 156 12.01 22.80 25.62
C VAL A 156 11.01 22.80 26.79
N ALA A 157 9.84 22.17 26.63
CA ALA A 157 8.86 22.05 27.70
C ALA A 157 9.42 21.26 28.90
N GLU A 158 10.16 20.18 28.63
CA GLU A 158 10.84 19.38 29.66
C GLU A 158 11.93 20.18 30.39
N GLU A 159 12.81 20.86 29.64
CA GLU A 159 13.87 21.71 30.19
C GLU A 159 13.29 22.82 31.09
N LEU A 160 12.15 23.40 30.72
CA LEU A 160 11.48 24.46 31.47
C LEU A 160 10.50 23.95 32.54
N ARG A 161 10.35 22.62 32.69
CA ARG A 161 9.37 21.97 33.60
C ARG A 161 7.94 22.47 33.40
N ILE A 162 7.60 22.84 32.16
CA ILE A 162 6.26 23.24 31.78
C ILE A 162 5.44 21.97 31.58
N LYS A 163 4.33 21.84 32.29
CA LYS A 163 3.34 20.81 31.97
C LYS A 163 2.63 21.20 30.68
N HIS A 164 2.83 20.44 29.63
CA HIS A 164 2.09 20.57 28.37
C HIS A 164 1.38 19.26 28.04
N ASN A 165 0.33 19.35 27.22
CA ASN A 165 -0.48 18.21 26.79
C ASN A 165 -0.12 17.77 25.35
N GLY A 166 1.19 17.78 25.03
CA GLY A 166 1.71 17.43 23.71
C GLY A 166 2.01 18.62 22.81
N SER A 167 2.47 18.31 21.59
CA SER A 167 2.90 19.30 20.60
C SER A 167 1.72 19.93 19.84
N GLU A 168 1.65 21.27 19.84
CA GLU A 168 0.68 22.02 19.01
C GLU A 168 0.86 21.71 17.52
N MET A 169 2.11 21.51 17.07
CA MET A 169 2.41 21.17 15.68
C MET A 169 1.77 19.84 15.27
N LEU A 170 1.89 18.80 16.13
CA LEU A 170 1.24 17.51 15.87
C LEU A 170 -0.28 17.60 15.91
N LEU A 171 -0.83 18.40 16.83
CA LEU A 171 -2.28 18.61 16.90
C LEU A 171 -2.80 19.22 15.59
N ARG A 172 -2.19 20.31 15.11
CA ARG A 172 -2.59 20.95 13.84
C ARG A 172 -2.40 20.03 12.64
N ALA A 173 -1.27 19.33 12.55
CA ALA A 173 -1.04 18.37 11.48
C ALA A 173 -2.13 17.28 11.49
N SER A 174 -2.52 16.78 12.67
CA SER A 174 -3.58 15.78 12.81
C SER A 174 -4.96 16.31 12.37
N GLU A 175 -5.28 17.57 12.66
CA GLU A 175 -6.53 18.21 12.22
C GLU A 175 -6.57 18.36 10.69
N ILE A 176 -5.45 18.71 10.06
CA ILE A 176 -5.34 18.80 8.60
C ILE A 176 -5.55 17.42 7.97
N VAL A 177 -4.90 16.38 8.50
CA VAL A 177 -5.08 15.00 8.04
C VAL A 177 -6.53 14.55 8.22
N ALA A 178 -7.15 14.84 9.37
CA ALA A 178 -8.55 14.48 9.62
C ALA A 178 -9.50 15.13 8.61
N LYS A 179 -9.36 16.45 8.37
CA LYS A 179 -10.15 17.18 7.38
C LYS A 179 -9.96 16.65 5.96
N PHE A 180 -8.72 16.31 5.60
CA PHE A 180 -8.41 15.72 4.30
C PHE A 180 -9.13 14.37 4.12
N LEU A 181 -9.06 13.50 5.13
CA LEU A 181 -9.71 12.19 5.11
C LEU A 181 -11.24 12.28 5.09
N GLU A 182 -11.82 13.25 5.80
CA GLU A 182 -13.26 13.54 5.74
C GLU A 182 -13.70 13.98 4.34
N GLY A 183 -12.91 14.85 3.69
CA GLY A 183 -13.15 15.26 2.30
C GLY A 183 -13.13 14.08 1.32
N GLU A 184 -12.13 13.21 1.45
CA GLU A 184 -11.99 11.99 0.63
C GLU A 184 -13.18 11.01 0.83
N ALA A 185 -13.65 10.86 2.08
CA ALA A 185 -14.78 9.99 2.38
C ALA A 185 -16.08 10.48 1.73
N GLU A 186 -16.32 11.79 1.73
CA GLU A 186 -17.49 12.39 1.08
C GLU A 186 -17.41 12.32 -0.45
N GLU A 187 -16.24 12.56 -1.04
CA GLU A 187 -16.02 12.41 -2.48
C GLU A 187 -16.23 10.95 -2.94
N SER A 188 -15.73 9.98 -2.16
CA SER A 188 -15.91 8.55 -2.42
C SER A 188 -17.39 8.14 -2.40
N LYS A 189 -18.17 8.61 -1.41
CA LYS A 189 -19.63 8.40 -1.34
C LYS A 189 -20.33 9.01 -2.56
N GLY A 190 -19.95 10.22 -2.95
CA GLY A 190 -20.51 10.90 -4.13
C GLY A 190 -20.24 10.13 -5.44
N SER A 191 -19.02 9.64 -5.61
CA SER A 191 -18.63 8.80 -6.75
C SER A 191 -19.43 7.49 -6.80
N TYR A 192 -19.61 6.81 -5.66
CA TYR A 192 -20.44 5.61 -5.57
C TYR A 192 -21.91 5.86 -5.93
N ILE A 193 -22.51 6.95 -5.42
CA ILE A 193 -23.89 7.32 -5.74
C ILE A 193 -24.05 7.61 -7.24
N ARG A 194 -23.07 8.29 -7.84
CA ARG A 194 -23.05 8.60 -9.29
C ARG A 194 -22.88 7.35 -10.14
N ALA A 195 -21.98 6.44 -9.78
CA ALA A 195 -21.80 5.17 -10.47
C ALA A 195 -23.07 4.31 -10.40
N LYS A 196 -23.72 4.26 -9.22
CA LYS A 196 -24.99 3.54 -9.01
C LYS A 196 -26.14 4.13 -9.82
N SER A 197 -26.23 5.46 -9.95
CA SER A 197 -27.29 6.11 -10.75
C SER A 197 -27.09 5.89 -12.26
N LEU A 198 -25.84 5.92 -12.75
CA LEU A 198 -25.50 5.60 -14.13
C LEU A 198 -25.80 4.13 -14.47
N ALA A 199 -25.45 3.19 -13.59
CA ALA A 199 -25.79 1.78 -13.75
C ALA A 199 -27.31 1.54 -13.80
N LYS A 200 -28.08 2.23 -12.94
CA LYS A 200 -29.54 2.17 -12.94
C LYS A 200 -30.16 2.73 -14.22
N ALA A 201 -29.59 3.80 -14.78
CA ALA A 201 -30.04 4.42 -16.02
C ALA A 201 -29.80 3.51 -17.24
N ALA A 202 -28.66 2.81 -17.29
CA ALA A 202 -28.31 1.86 -18.35
C ALA A 202 -29.21 0.61 -18.36
N VAL A 203 -29.70 0.18 -17.19
CA VAL A 203 -30.63 -0.96 -17.08
C VAL A 203 -32.05 -0.57 -17.53
N GLY A 204 -32.45 0.68 -17.36
CA GLY A 204 -33.78 1.18 -17.78
C GLY A 204 -33.94 1.37 -19.29
N THR A 205 -32.85 1.41 -20.06
CA THR A 205 -32.88 1.64 -21.52
C THR A 205 -33.07 0.37 -22.36
N ASN A 206 -32.99 -0.81 -21.76
CA ASN A 206 -33.12 -2.11 -22.45
C ASN A 206 -34.50 -2.79 -22.28
N GLN A 207 -35.54 -2.05 -21.87
CA GLN A 207 -36.92 -2.57 -21.75
C GLN A 207 -37.94 -1.81 -22.63
N SER A 208 -37.54 -1.33 -23.81
CA SER A 208 -38.46 -0.73 -24.80
C SER A 208 -38.55 -1.58 -26.05
#